data_AF-A0A921BA50-F1
#
_entry.id   AF-A0A921BA50-F1
#
_cell.length_a   1.000
_cell.length_b   1.000
_cell.length_c   1.000
_cell.angle_alpha   90.00
_cell.angle_beta   90.00
_cell.angle_gamma   90.00
#
_symmetry.space_group_name_H-M   'P 1'
#
loop_
_entity.id
_entity.type
_entity.pdbx_description
1 polymer ?
#
loop_
_entity_poly.entity_id
_entity_poly.type
_entity_poly.pdbx_seq_one_letter_code
_entity_poly.pdbx_strand_id
1 'polypeptide(L)'
;MNDALDFSFLCLCYLSFAGAEEPEKKLENLCEKAVNQETDFQVTGVYGSPLESEWHPAAAYVLRKEMQRFKVLQREFQKKSAAWRYEFAEMVGGKTVVFVYHLKQLSAFCSGPNAFFVLRK
;
A
#
# COMPACT_ATOMS: atom_id res chain seq x y z
N MET A 1 -16.94 -52.04 44.19
CA MET A 1 -17.94 -52.52 43.22
C MET A 1 -18.81 -51.33 42.89
N ASN A 2 -19.01 -51.10 41.60
CA ASN A 2 -19.86 -50.09 40.98
C ASN A 2 -19.25 -48.69 40.86
N ASP A 3 -19.32 -47.98 39.74
CA ASP A 3 -19.58 -48.25 38.32
C ASP A 3 -19.12 -46.93 37.68
N ALA A 4 -17.94 -46.86 37.05
CA ALA A 4 -17.80 -46.87 35.60
C ALA A 4 -19.01 -46.27 34.84
N LEU A 5 -19.27 -44.97 34.96
CA LEU A 5 -20.13 -44.21 34.04
C LEU A 5 -20.00 -42.70 34.30
N ASP A 6 -18.97 -42.05 33.75
CA ASP A 6 -19.14 -40.69 33.18
C ASP A 6 -17.95 -40.30 32.29
N PHE A 7 -17.66 -41.11 31.27
CA PHE A 7 -16.58 -40.84 30.30
C PHE A 7 -17.15 -40.38 28.94
N SER A 8 -18.31 -39.71 28.95
CA SER A 8 -19.06 -39.42 27.72
C SER A 8 -19.59 -37.99 27.59
N PHE A 9 -19.17 -37.03 28.42
CA PHE A 9 -19.70 -35.65 28.36
C PHE A 9 -18.64 -34.53 28.34
N LEU A 10 -17.39 -34.83 27.99
CA LEU A 10 -16.30 -33.85 27.88
C LEU A 10 -15.60 -33.87 26.50
N CYS A 11 -16.33 -34.25 25.45
CA CYS A 11 -15.84 -34.25 24.06
C CYS A 11 -16.62 -33.28 23.15
N LEU A 12 -17.25 -32.25 23.73
CA LEU A 12 -18.14 -31.33 23.01
C LEU A 12 -17.78 -29.84 23.20
N CYS A 13 -16.51 -29.53 23.47
CA CYS A 13 -16.02 -28.14 23.47
C CYS A 13 -14.91 -27.87 22.44
N TYR A 14 -14.54 -28.85 21.60
CA TYR A 14 -13.42 -28.73 20.67
C TYR A 14 -13.76 -28.13 19.29
N LEU A 15 -14.99 -27.65 19.07
CA LEU A 15 -15.42 -27.21 17.75
C LEU A 15 -16.24 -25.94 17.85
N SER A 16 -15.60 -24.77 17.92
CA SER A 16 -16.17 -23.48 17.45
C SER A 16 -15.17 -22.33 17.57
N PHE A 17 -13.97 -22.47 17.02
CA PHE A 17 -13.18 -21.32 16.57
C PHE A 17 -12.51 -21.66 15.23
N ALA A 18 -13.33 -22.10 14.27
CA ALA A 18 -13.01 -21.78 12.89
C ALA A 18 -13.25 -20.28 12.77
N GLY A 19 -12.20 -19.48 12.97
CA GLY A 19 -12.20 -18.10 12.49
C GLY A 19 -12.45 -18.17 11.00
N ALA A 20 -13.69 -17.95 10.60
CA ALA A 20 -13.98 -17.54 9.24
C ALA A 20 -13.28 -16.20 9.09
N GLU A 21 -12.05 -16.21 8.56
CA GLU A 21 -11.51 -15.04 7.89
C GLU A 21 -12.51 -14.76 6.77
N GLU A 22 -13.44 -13.84 7.02
CA GLU A 22 -14.12 -13.17 5.92
C GLU A 22 -13.01 -12.72 4.96
N PRO A 23 -13.12 -13.01 3.65
CA PRO A 23 -12.14 -12.50 2.71
C PRO A 23 -12.21 -10.98 2.84
N GLU A 24 -11.23 -10.40 3.51
CA GLU A 24 -11.10 -8.96 3.66
C GLU A 24 -11.23 -8.40 2.25
N LYS A 25 -12.29 -7.64 2.01
CA LYS A 25 -12.56 -7.06 0.71
C LYS A 25 -11.45 -6.03 0.49
N LYS A 26 -10.33 -6.49 -0.07
CA LYS A 26 -9.11 -5.69 -0.26
C LYS A 26 -9.52 -4.46 -1.05
N LEU A 27 -9.62 -3.33 -0.35
CA LEU A 27 -9.89 -2.04 -0.99
C LEU A 27 -8.79 -1.83 -2.03
N GLU A 28 -9.18 -1.81 -3.30
CA GLU A 28 -8.24 -1.58 -4.39
C GLU A 28 -7.66 -0.17 -4.23
N ASN A 29 -6.33 -0.08 -4.09
CA ASN A 29 -5.66 1.20 -4.02
C ASN A 29 -5.79 1.92 -5.39
N LEU A 30 -6.52 3.02 -5.41
CA LEU A 30 -6.81 3.76 -6.64
C LEU A 30 -5.55 4.35 -7.27
N CYS A 31 -4.56 4.71 -6.45
CA CYS A 31 -3.30 5.28 -6.91
C CYS A 31 -2.40 4.23 -7.55
N GLU A 32 -2.31 3.03 -6.98
CA GLU A 32 -1.62 1.89 -7.58
C GLU A 32 -2.23 1.56 -8.96
N LYS A 33 -3.57 1.48 -9.01
CA LYS A 33 -4.31 1.23 -10.25
C LYS A 33 -4.02 2.29 -11.31
N ALA A 34 -4.02 3.57 -10.92
CA ALA A 34 -3.74 4.68 -11.82
C ALA A 34 -2.31 4.61 -12.38
N VAL A 35 -1.30 4.28 -11.56
CA VAL A 35 0.07 4.08 -12.04
C VAL A 35 0.11 2.94 -13.06
N ASN A 36 -0.44 1.78 -12.68
CA ASN A 36 -0.42 0.58 -13.51
C ASN A 36 -1.21 0.72 -14.81
N GLN A 37 -2.17 1.63 -14.92
CA GLN A 37 -3.01 1.81 -16.11
C GLN A 37 -2.58 3.00 -16.98
N GLU A 38 -2.19 4.13 -16.38
CA GLU A 38 -1.99 5.39 -17.11
C GLU A 38 -0.51 5.69 -17.40
N THR A 39 0.41 4.86 -16.90
CA THR A 39 1.86 5.06 -17.06
C THR A 39 2.55 3.84 -17.65
N ASP A 40 3.78 4.06 -18.14
CA ASP A 40 4.66 2.99 -18.65
C ASP A 40 5.38 2.24 -17.52
N PHE A 41 4.85 2.34 -16.30
CA PHE A 41 5.40 1.75 -15.08
C PHE A 41 4.42 0.80 -14.42
N GLN A 42 4.96 -0.16 -13.68
CA GLN A 42 4.24 -1.11 -12.84
C GLN A 42 4.69 -0.95 -11.39
N VAL A 43 3.72 -0.88 -10.47
CA VAL A 43 3.95 -0.87 -9.02
C VAL A 43 4.48 -2.23 -8.57
N THR A 44 5.55 -2.21 -7.79
CA THR A 44 6.21 -3.41 -7.24
C THR A 44 6.23 -3.44 -5.72
N GLY A 45 5.94 -2.32 -5.07
CA GLY A 45 5.84 -2.23 -3.62
C GLY A 45 5.52 -0.82 -3.14
N VAL A 46 5.15 -0.70 -1.86
CA VAL A 46 4.92 0.60 -1.21
C VAL A 46 6.26 1.25 -0.86
N TYR A 47 6.35 2.57 -1.06
CA TYR A 47 7.46 3.39 -0.58
C TYR A 47 6.98 4.29 0.54
N GLY A 48 7.52 4.12 1.75
CA GLY A 48 7.05 4.79 2.96
C GLY A 48 6.45 3.79 3.95
N SER A 49 5.65 4.29 4.89
CA SER A 49 5.05 3.46 5.94
C SER A 49 3.78 2.73 5.47
N PRO A 50 3.58 1.48 5.91
CA PRO A 50 2.34 0.75 5.68
C PRO A 50 1.21 1.24 6.60
N LEU A 51 1.45 2.16 7.53
CA LEU A 51 0.43 2.66 8.44
C LEU A 51 -0.48 3.69 7.75
N GLU A 52 -1.80 3.52 7.88
CA GLU A 52 -2.80 4.38 7.24
C GLU A 52 -2.66 5.86 7.63
N SER A 53 -2.30 6.12 8.89
CA SER A 53 -2.03 7.47 9.40
C SER A 53 -0.90 8.20 8.65
N GLU A 54 -0.07 7.47 7.92
CA GLU A 54 1.07 7.99 7.18
C GLU A 54 0.81 8.12 5.67
N TRP A 55 -0.38 7.77 5.18
CA TRP A 55 -0.71 7.87 3.74
C TRP A 55 -1.16 9.27 3.29
N HIS A 56 -0.90 10.29 4.12
CA HIS A 56 -1.23 11.66 3.81
C HIS A 56 -0.34 12.23 2.69
N PRO A 57 -0.86 13.07 1.76
CA PRO A 57 -0.03 13.71 0.73
C PRO A 57 1.16 14.53 1.27
N ALA A 58 1.07 15.02 2.51
CA ALA A 58 2.19 15.69 3.17
C ALA A 58 3.36 14.74 3.46
N ALA A 59 3.12 13.45 3.71
CA ALA A 59 4.16 12.46 3.93
C ALA A 59 5.00 12.27 2.65
N ALA A 60 4.36 12.22 1.48
CA ALA A 60 5.04 12.18 0.20
C ALA A 60 5.97 13.38 -0.02
N TYR A 61 5.54 14.59 0.37
CA TYR A 61 6.38 15.78 0.31
C TYR A 61 7.62 15.66 1.22
N VAL A 62 7.44 15.17 2.46
CA VAL A 62 8.54 14.96 3.41
C VAL A 62 9.54 13.94 2.87
N LEU A 63 9.06 12.78 2.41
CA LEU A 63 9.91 11.73 1.82
C LEU A 63 10.75 12.28 0.66
N ARG A 64 10.14 13.05 -0.25
CA ARG A 64 10.86 13.67 -1.37
C ARG A 64 11.93 14.67 -0.90
N LYS A 65 11.64 15.48 0.11
CA LYS A 65 12.63 16.39 0.73
C LYS A 65 13.79 15.63 1.36
N GLU A 66 13.52 14.49 1.98
CA GLU A 66 14.56 13.62 2.54
C GLU A 66 15.43 13.01 1.43
N MET A 67 14.84 12.55 0.33
CA MET A 67 15.61 12.05 -0.83
C MET A 67 16.57 13.13 -1.38
N GLN A 68 16.11 14.37 -1.49
CA GLN A 68 16.95 15.52 -1.86
C GLN A 68 18.06 15.77 -0.83
N ARG A 69 17.71 15.80 0.46
CA ARG A 69 18.65 16.02 1.57
C ARG A 69 19.76 14.98 1.61
N PHE A 70 19.42 13.70 1.40
CA PHE A 70 20.38 12.61 1.38
C PHE A 70 21.11 12.46 0.03
N LYS A 71 20.82 13.31 -0.96
CA LYS A 71 21.43 13.29 -2.30
C LYS A 71 21.31 11.93 -2.98
N VAL A 72 20.21 11.23 -2.75
CA VAL A 72 19.94 9.93 -3.38
C VAL A 72 19.17 10.05 -4.69
N LEU A 73 18.78 11.27 -5.10
CA LEU A 73 18.10 11.51 -6.36
C LEU A 73 19.09 11.67 -7.51
N GLN A 74 18.89 10.85 -8.54
CA GLN A 74 19.62 10.94 -9.81
C GLN A 74 18.83 11.77 -10.83
N ARG A 75 17.51 11.57 -10.91
CA ARG A 75 16.62 12.28 -11.84
C ARG A 75 15.22 12.40 -11.26
N GLU A 76 14.59 13.53 -11.56
CA GLU A 76 13.17 13.75 -11.27
C GLU A 76 12.43 14.09 -12.56
N PHE A 77 11.22 13.56 -12.72
CA PHE A 77 10.32 13.94 -13.81
C PHE A 77 8.87 13.78 -13.38
N GLN A 78 7.95 14.37 -14.14
CA GLN A 78 6.52 14.30 -13.85
C GLN A 78 5.72 13.89 -15.09
N LYS A 79 4.61 13.20 -14.84
CA LYS A 79 3.55 12.96 -15.82
C LYS A 79 2.23 13.44 -15.23
N LYS A 80 1.34 13.95 -16.07
CA LYS A 80 -0.01 14.36 -15.67
C LYS A 80 -1.03 13.73 -16.61
N SER A 81 -2.18 13.38 -16.06
CA SER A 81 -3.38 13.02 -16.80
C SER A 81 -4.51 13.97 -16.41
N ALA A 82 -5.75 13.66 -16.84
CA ALA A 82 -6.90 14.48 -16.52
C ALA A 82 -7.19 14.56 -15.01
N ALA A 83 -6.95 13.46 -14.28
CA ALA A 83 -7.25 13.34 -12.86
C ALA A 83 -5.98 13.29 -11.99
N TRP A 84 -4.84 12.89 -12.55
CA TRP A 84 -3.69 12.49 -11.76
C TRP A 84 -2.43 13.29 -12.08
N ARG A 85 -1.58 13.41 -11.07
CA ARG A 85 -0.18 13.83 -11.20
C ARG A 85 0.71 12.75 -10.61
N TYR A 86 1.68 12.34 -11.40
CA TYR A 86 2.70 11.36 -11.04
C TYR A 86 4.04 12.08 -10.99
N GLU A 87 4.70 12.04 -9.84
CA GLU A 87 6.04 12.60 -9.66
C GLU A 87 7.01 11.45 -9.45
N PHE A 88 7.90 11.25 -10.42
CA PHE A 88 8.88 10.18 -10.43
C PHE A 88 10.22 10.68 -9.91
N ALA A 89 10.83 9.87 -9.06
CA ALA A 89 12.14 10.05 -8.48
C ALA A 89 12.99 8.81 -8.78
N GLU A 90 13.90 8.94 -9.74
CA GLU A 90 14.93 7.93 -10.01
C GLU A 90 16.06 8.14 -9.00
N MET A 91 16.36 7.09 -8.24
CA MET A 91 17.37 7.09 -7.20
C MET A 91 18.71 6.58 -7.74
N VAL A 92 19.79 7.03 -7.11
CA VAL A 92 21.13 6.42 -7.25
C VAL A 92 21.01 4.93 -6.90
N GLY A 93 21.47 4.07 -7.81
CA GLY A 93 21.27 2.61 -7.71
C GLY A 93 20.10 2.07 -8.55
N GLY A 94 19.43 2.91 -9.34
CA GLY A 94 18.49 2.49 -10.38
C GLY A 94 17.09 2.15 -9.90
N LYS A 95 16.75 2.40 -8.64
CA LYS A 95 15.38 2.27 -8.13
C LYS A 95 14.58 3.51 -8.50
N THR A 96 13.30 3.32 -8.84
CA THR A 96 12.39 4.44 -9.13
C THR A 96 11.23 4.42 -8.14
N VAL A 97 10.95 5.59 -7.59
CA VAL A 97 9.77 5.85 -6.76
C VAL A 97 8.82 6.73 -7.54
N VAL A 98 7.52 6.46 -7.45
CA VAL A 98 6.46 7.37 -7.91
C VAL A 98 5.64 7.85 -6.73
N PHE A 99 5.42 9.16 -6.65
CA PHE A 99 4.45 9.79 -5.78
C PHE A 99 3.21 10.15 -6.60
N VAL A 100 2.03 9.75 -6.13
CA VAL A 100 0.77 9.87 -6.85
C VAL A 100 -0.13 10.87 -6.14
N TYR A 101 -0.64 11.83 -6.89
CA TYR A 101 -1.54 12.87 -6.38
C TYR A 101 -2.77 12.97 -7.27
N HIS A 102 -3.94 13.16 -6.65
CA HIS A 102 -5.14 13.52 -7.39
C HIS A 102 -5.24 15.04 -7.52
N LEU A 103 -5.54 15.53 -8.71
CA LEU A 103 -5.52 16.96 -9.04
C LEU A 103 -6.68 17.75 -8.40
N LYS A 104 -7.78 17.07 -8.03
CA LYS A 104 -8.99 17.72 -7.47
C LYS A 104 -9.28 17.37 -6.01
N GLN A 105 -8.83 16.21 -5.54
CA GLN A 105 -9.15 15.71 -4.19
C GLN A 105 -7.86 15.58 -3.41
N LEU A 106 -7.73 16.37 -2.35
CA LEU A 106 -6.47 16.59 -1.64
C LEU A 106 -6.25 15.65 -0.44
N SER A 107 -7.19 14.77 -0.10
CA SER A 107 -7.05 13.82 1.02
C SER A 107 -7.75 12.49 0.77
N ALA A 108 -7.21 11.41 1.34
CA ALA A 108 -7.73 10.04 1.37
C ALA A 108 -8.11 9.37 0.03
N PHE A 109 -7.77 9.97 -1.13
CA PHE A 109 -8.25 9.48 -2.42
C PHE A 109 -7.67 8.13 -2.87
N CYS A 110 -6.47 7.75 -2.41
CA CYS A 110 -5.89 6.48 -2.81
C CYS A 110 -6.58 5.28 -2.15
N SER A 111 -7.40 5.50 -1.10
CA SER A 111 -7.87 4.44 -0.19
C SER A 111 -6.71 3.54 0.27
N GLY A 112 -5.54 4.15 0.53
CA GLY A 112 -4.28 3.43 0.58
C GLY A 112 -3.04 4.33 0.49
N PRO A 113 -1.83 3.72 0.42
CA PRO A 113 -0.58 4.43 0.14
C PRO A 113 -0.63 5.26 -1.15
N ASN A 114 0.17 6.32 -1.21
CA ASN A 114 0.28 7.20 -2.38
C ASN A 114 1.70 7.27 -2.98
N ALA A 115 2.62 6.46 -2.46
CA ALA A 115 4.00 6.41 -2.89
C ALA A 115 4.44 4.96 -3.07
N PHE A 116 5.09 4.67 -4.20
CA PHE A 116 5.37 3.30 -4.62
C PHE A 116 6.74 3.15 -5.25
N PHE A 117 7.37 2.00 -5.04
CA PHE A 117 8.41 1.51 -5.93
C PHE A 117 7.80 1.06 -7.25
N VAL A 118 8.47 1.36 -8.36
CA VAL A 118 8.03 0.99 -9.70
C VAL A 118 9.14 0.45 -10.57
N LEU A 119 8.76 -0.38 -11.53
CA LEU A 119 9.58 -0.80 -12.66
C LEU A 119 8.94 -0.36 -13.97
N ARG A 120 9.75 -0.14 -15.00
CA ARG A 120 9.24 0.12 -16.35
C ARG A 120 8.67 -1.17 -16.94
N LYS A 121 7.53 -1.07 -17.63
CA LYS A 121 6.91 -2.18 -18.37
C LYS A 121 7.71 -2.56 -19.61
#